data_AF-A0A8T0F1U1-F1
#
_entry.id   AF-A0A8T0F1U1-F1
#
_cell.length_a   1.000
_cell.length_b   1.000
_cell.length_c   1.000
_cell.angle_alpha   90.00
_cell.angle_beta   90.00
_cell.angle_gamma   90.00
#
_symmetry.space_group_name_H-M   'P 1'
#
loop_
_entity.id
_entity.type
_entity.pdbx_description
1 polymer ?
#
loop_
_entity_poly.entity_id
_entity_poly.type
_entity_poly.pdbx_seq_one_letter_code
_entity_poly.pdbx_strand_id
1 'polypeptide(L)'
;MASKKYFDIGDLVWAKMKSFPFWPAKIVNPPTDTKYSALKKARHYVFFFGSENYAWIQDQNIVHHSEEMLQTASNKKQSNGLKLAIKQIIEEAPKKAKSLAKEKESPEVSTSGTEKKTAEVQRMKRKTESPRVRKKAAPKRRIVDGTANKRTYSVTRHGYVEPELGPVINLHEPNETVRVKDVRPSKAKIGFIGLGMMGQRLAKNLLITNHKVTVWNRTFEKCIDFARGGASFALSPCDVVQKCDIIFCCVSDSKASKSVVFGHRGILAGLERSPRGSKGYVEMTTMDPTTSIEIAEAITNKGGRYLEAAITGSLEMAEGGALLVLSAGNRELFLKCKSCFFAFSDNAYHLSCDVGKGFKMRLIHSALIGVLQAAFAEAMVLLERCNVSQINFLEILELGPLYSRLISEKGRFFLQSRSFPTDNSLKYQQKDLQLALSLDTDGKQPMLITAAANEIFKRAKFNNYSDVYALYSEH
;
A
#
# COMPACT_ATOMS: atom_id res chain seq x y z
N MET A 1 17.12 -5.22 53.50
CA MET A 1 17.47 -5.74 52.15
C MET A 1 16.26 -5.54 51.26
N ALA A 2 16.41 -5.04 50.03
CA ALA A 2 15.27 -4.86 49.12
C ALA A 2 14.89 -6.20 48.48
N SER A 3 13.58 -6.51 48.39
CA SER A 3 13.11 -7.70 47.71
C SER A 3 13.47 -7.66 46.22
N LYS A 4 14.00 -8.77 45.68
CA LYS A 4 14.08 -8.97 44.24
C LYS A 4 12.65 -9.10 43.72
N LYS A 5 12.13 -8.05 43.10
CA LYS A 5 10.91 -8.16 42.30
C LYS A 5 11.18 -9.05 41.09
N TYR A 6 10.57 -10.23 41.10
CA TYR A 6 10.39 -11.03 39.89
C TYR A 6 9.24 -10.43 39.08
N PHE A 7 9.21 -10.69 37.78
CA PHE A 7 8.12 -10.28 36.90
C PHE A 7 7.29 -11.48 36.45
N ASP A 8 5.97 -11.37 36.54
CA ASP A 8 5.05 -12.47 36.25
C ASP A 8 4.44 -12.40 34.85
N ILE A 9 3.87 -13.52 34.37
CA ILE A 9 3.15 -13.53 33.08
C ILE A 9 1.91 -12.64 33.19
N GLY A 10 1.75 -11.72 32.24
CA GLY A 10 0.74 -10.67 32.27
C GLY A 10 1.16 -9.39 32.98
N ASP A 11 2.39 -9.27 33.49
CA ASP A 11 2.91 -7.99 33.97
C ASP A 11 3.01 -6.96 32.86
N LEU A 12 2.52 -5.75 33.16
CA LEU A 12 2.75 -4.54 32.38
C LEU A 12 4.11 -3.96 32.79
N VAL A 13 4.96 -3.72 31.79
CA VAL A 13 6.37 -3.35 31.97
C VAL A 13 6.79 -2.30 30.93
N TRP A 14 7.94 -1.69 31.16
CA TRP A 14 8.70 -0.96 30.16
C TRP A 14 9.95 -1.77 29.83
N ALA A 15 10.10 -2.19 28.58
CA ALA A 15 11.20 -3.04 28.12
C ALA A 15 12.12 -2.30 27.14
N LYS A 16 13.42 -2.61 27.16
CA LYS A 16 14.43 -1.96 26.31
C LYS A 16 15.22 -2.95 25.43
N MET A 17 15.06 -2.81 24.12
CA MET A 17 15.95 -3.44 23.13
C MET A 17 17.23 -2.61 22.94
N LYS A 18 18.36 -3.26 22.60
CA LYS A 18 19.73 -2.67 22.65
C LYS A 18 19.84 -1.20 22.23
N SER A 19 19.37 -0.87 21.03
CA SER A 19 19.53 0.44 20.38
C SER A 19 18.29 1.33 20.46
N PHE A 20 17.31 0.98 21.29
CA PHE A 20 16.01 1.65 21.38
C PHE A 20 15.79 2.24 22.79
N PRO A 21 14.88 3.21 22.95
CA PRO A 21 14.42 3.63 24.28
C PRO A 21 13.64 2.52 25.00
N PHE A 22 13.32 2.74 26.27
CA PHE A 22 12.29 1.94 26.96
C PHE A 22 10.93 2.13 26.27
N TRP A 23 10.18 1.05 26.12
CA TRP A 23 8.92 1.01 25.37
C TRP A 23 7.82 0.28 26.17
N PRO A 24 6.53 0.69 26.09
CA PRO A 24 5.43 0.01 26.78
C PRO A 24 5.29 -1.44 26.30
N ALA A 25 5.23 -2.38 27.24
CA ALA A 25 5.27 -3.80 26.93
C ALA A 25 4.55 -4.67 27.99
N LYS A 26 4.38 -5.96 27.66
CA LYS A 26 3.74 -6.97 28.51
C LYS A 26 4.53 -8.27 28.49
N ILE A 27 4.66 -8.94 29.63
CA ILE A 27 5.25 -10.29 29.68
C ILE A 27 4.20 -11.32 29.28
N VAL A 28 4.56 -12.21 28.36
CA VAL A 28 3.65 -13.21 27.77
C VAL A 28 4.38 -14.55 27.58
N ASN A 29 3.62 -15.64 27.46
CA ASN A 29 4.23 -16.95 27.18
C ASN A 29 4.82 -16.98 25.76
N PRO A 30 5.99 -17.63 25.56
CA PRO A 30 6.53 -17.87 24.22
C PRO A 30 5.66 -18.89 23.45
N PRO A 31 5.45 -18.69 22.13
CA PRO A 31 4.86 -19.71 21.26
C PRO A 31 5.63 -21.03 21.31
N THR A 32 4.93 -22.15 21.11
CA THR A 32 5.47 -23.52 21.27
C THR A 32 6.63 -23.88 20.33
N ASP A 33 6.79 -23.18 19.20
CA ASP A 33 7.90 -23.37 18.23
C ASP A 33 9.05 -22.35 18.41
N THR A 34 9.09 -21.65 19.55
CA THR A 34 10.14 -20.63 19.81
C THR A 34 11.46 -21.28 20.20
N LYS A 35 12.42 -21.35 19.27
CA LYS A 35 13.77 -21.91 19.50
C LYS A 35 14.46 -21.27 20.71
N TYR A 36 14.57 -22.05 21.79
CA TYR A 36 15.21 -21.66 23.04
C TYR A 36 16.74 -21.77 22.97
N SER A 37 17.46 -20.90 23.69
CA SER A 37 18.92 -20.94 23.82
C SER A 37 19.31 -20.89 25.30
N ALA A 38 19.68 -22.06 25.84
CA ALA A 38 19.68 -22.36 27.27
C ALA A 38 20.89 -21.79 28.07
N LEU A 39 21.31 -20.55 27.82
CA LEU A 39 22.54 -20.00 28.39
C LEU A 39 22.40 -18.69 29.19
N LYS A 40 22.50 -18.87 30.52
CA LYS A 40 23.22 -18.05 31.51
C LYS A 40 22.76 -16.62 31.83
N LYS A 41 21.60 -16.15 31.36
CA LYS A 41 20.89 -15.01 31.97
C LYS A 41 19.39 -15.24 31.96
N ALA A 42 18.72 -14.85 33.04
CA ALA A 42 17.27 -14.72 33.07
C ALA A 42 16.80 -13.73 31.98
N ARG A 43 15.68 -14.09 31.35
CA ARG A 43 15.03 -13.35 30.27
C ARG A 43 13.55 -13.66 30.31
N HIS A 44 12.73 -12.62 30.20
CA HIS A 44 11.29 -12.76 29.97
C HIS A 44 11.00 -12.67 28.47
N TYR A 45 9.93 -13.34 28.03
CA TYR A 45 9.40 -13.16 26.67
C TYR A 45 8.34 -12.06 26.71
N VAL A 46 8.51 -11.06 25.85
CA VAL A 46 7.88 -9.74 26.00
C VAL A 46 7.22 -9.31 24.70
N PHE A 47 5.95 -8.94 24.77
CA PHE A 47 5.16 -8.30 23.72
C PHE A 47 5.26 -6.77 23.81
N PHE A 48 5.51 -6.10 22.69
CA PHE A 48 5.68 -4.64 22.62
C PHE A 48 4.44 -3.96 22.02
N PHE A 49 3.66 -3.30 22.87
CA PHE A 49 2.45 -2.56 22.47
C PHE A 49 2.75 -1.55 21.36
N GLY A 50 1.78 -1.29 20.48
CA GLY A 50 1.91 -0.35 19.36
C GLY A 50 2.91 -0.73 18.27
N SER A 51 3.56 -1.90 18.38
CA SER A 51 4.45 -2.47 17.35
C SER A 51 4.16 -3.94 17.04
N GLU A 52 3.42 -4.61 17.93
CA GLU A 52 3.01 -6.03 17.87
C GLU A 52 4.16 -7.04 17.77
N ASN A 53 5.40 -6.60 18.05
CA ASN A 53 6.59 -7.44 18.08
C ASN A 53 6.72 -8.20 19.41
N TYR A 54 7.42 -9.33 19.36
CA TYR A 54 7.77 -10.14 20.52
C TYR A 54 9.29 -10.38 20.59
N ALA A 55 9.88 -10.32 21.79
CA ALA A 55 11.31 -10.62 21.97
C ALA A 55 11.65 -11.16 23.37
N TRP A 56 12.78 -11.88 23.46
CA TRP A 56 13.40 -12.27 24.73
C TRP A 56 14.26 -11.11 25.27
N ILE A 57 13.84 -10.50 26.38
CA ILE A 57 14.49 -9.36 27.03
C ILE A 57 15.10 -9.79 28.37
N GLN A 58 16.35 -9.40 28.64
CA GLN A 58 17.03 -9.65 29.93
C GLN A 58 16.44 -8.75 31.02
N ASP A 59 16.27 -9.26 32.24
CA ASP A 59 15.61 -8.58 33.37
C ASP A 59 16.15 -7.17 33.63
N GLN A 60 17.47 -6.99 33.51
CA GLN A 60 18.18 -5.70 33.61
C GLN A 60 17.72 -4.62 32.59
N ASN A 61 16.94 -5.00 31.59
CA ASN A 61 16.36 -4.12 30.57
C ASN A 61 14.81 -4.06 30.68
N ILE A 62 14.24 -4.51 31.79
CA ILE A 62 12.80 -4.49 32.09
C ILE A 62 12.60 -3.68 33.37
N VAL A 63 11.58 -2.83 33.39
CA VAL A 63 11.14 -2.07 34.57
C VAL A 63 9.63 -2.24 34.71
N HIS A 64 9.09 -2.36 35.92
CA HIS A 64 7.63 -2.41 36.10
C HIS A 64 6.98 -1.12 35.59
N HIS A 65 5.72 -1.23 35.16
CA HIS A 65 4.92 -0.08 34.79
C HIS A 65 4.70 0.89 35.98
N SER A 66 4.87 2.19 35.74
CA SER A 66 4.50 3.27 36.66
C SER A 66 3.84 4.42 35.89
N GLU A 67 3.00 5.19 36.57
CA GLU A 67 2.32 6.35 35.98
C GLU A 67 3.30 7.50 35.65
N GLU A 68 4.38 7.64 36.43
CA GLU A 68 5.47 8.58 36.14
C GLU A 68 6.13 8.31 34.78
N MET A 69 6.30 7.04 34.42
CA MET A 69 6.84 6.65 33.11
C MET A 69 5.85 6.95 31.98
N LEU A 70 4.55 6.77 32.21
CA LEU A 70 3.50 7.21 31.27
C LEU A 70 3.54 8.73 31.07
N GLN A 71 3.56 9.52 32.15
CA GLN A 71 3.61 10.99 32.09
C GLN A 71 4.89 11.47 31.39
N THR A 72 6.04 10.90 31.74
CA THR A 72 7.35 11.21 31.13
C THR A 72 7.41 10.87 29.65
N ALA A 73 6.69 9.84 29.20
CA ALA A 73 6.57 9.50 27.79
C ALA A 73 5.55 10.39 27.06
N SER A 74 4.43 10.74 27.70
CA SER A 74 3.38 11.64 27.20
C SER A 74 3.87 13.06 26.93
N ASN A 75 4.75 13.59 27.79
CA ASN A 75 5.25 14.96 27.69
C ASN A 75 6.35 15.16 26.62
N LYS A 76 6.72 14.12 25.86
CA LYS A 76 7.75 14.19 24.80
C LYS A 76 7.11 14.23 23.41
N LYS A 77 7.84 14.69 22.39
CA LYS A 77 7.37 14.67 20.99
C LYS A 77 7.30 13.20 20.48
N GLN A 78 6.14 12.58 20.64
CA GLN A 78 5.96 11.13 20.42
C GLN A 78 5.85 10.74 18.94
N SER A 79 6.39 9.56 18.60
CA SER A 79 6.04 8.85 17.36
C SER A 79 4.63 8.25 17.46
N ASN A 80 3.99 7.96 16.32
CA ASN A 80 2.64 7.39 16.31
C ASN A 80 2.57 5.99 16.95
N GLY A 81 3.59 5.15 16.74
CA GLY A 81 3.71 3.86 17.44
C GLY A 81 3.77 4.02 18.97
N LEU A 82 4.46 5.05 19.49
CA LEU A 82 4.53 5.28 20.94
C LEU A 82 3.18 5.78 21.51
N LYS A 83 2.46 6.63 20.77
CA LYS A 83 1.08 7.03 21.13
C LYS A 83 0.17 5.81 21.25
N LEU A 84 0.21 4.92 20.26
CA LEU A 84 -0.63 3.73 20.21
C LEU A 84 -0.23 2.71 21.28
N ALA A 85 1.07 2.56 21.56
CA ALA A 85 1.59 1.75 22.66
C ALA A 85 1.11 2.25 24.04
N ILE A 86 1.12 3.58 24.24
CA ILE A 86 0.65 4.22 25.47
C ILE A 86 -0.87 4.08 25.63
N LYS A 87 -1.65 4.21 24.55
CA LYS A 87 -3.09 3.93 24.58
C LYS A 87 -3.38 2.47 24.97
N GLN A 88 -2.71 1.50 24.34
CA GLN A 88 -2.91 0.08 24.62
C GLN A 88 -2.56 -0.31 26.07
N ILE A 89 -1.44 0.17 26.63
CA ILE A 89 -1.07 -0.16 28.01
C ILE A 89 -2.02 0.49 29.04
N ILE A 90 -2.56 1.68 28.76
CA ILE A 90 -3.60 2.32 29.57
C ILE A 90 -4.91 1.53 29.52
N GLU A 91 -5.29 0.99 28.35
CA GLU A 91 -6.47 0.11 28.21
C GLU A 91 -6.30 -1.27 28.85
N GLU A 92 -5.07 -1.72 29.10
CA GLU A 92 -4.78 -2.98 29.80
C GLU A 92 -4.64 -2.87 31.32
N ALA A 93 -4.12 -1.74 31.84
CA ALA A 93 -3.96 -1.51 33.28
C ALA A 93 -5.23 -1.84 34.13
N PRO A 94 -6.45 -1.35 33.80
CA PRO A 94 -7.65 -1.68 34.55
C PRO A 94 -8.13 -3.13 34.32
N LYS A 95 -7.67 -3.82 33.27
CA LYS A 95 -7.97 -5.24 33.04
C LYS A 95 -7.16 -6.11 34.01
N LYS A 96 -5.86 -5.82 34.22
CA LYS A 96 -5.03 -6.53 35.22
C LYS A 96 -5.51 -6.27 36.65
N ALA A 97 -5.92 -5.05 36.98
CA ALA A 97 -6.51 -4.74 38.28
C ALA A 97 -7.78 -5.59 38.57
N LYS A 98 -8.62 -5.81 37.55
CA LYS A 98 -9.83 -6.64 37.67
C LYS A 98 -9.56 -8.15 37.70
N SER A 99 -8.48 -8.65 37.09
CA SER A 99 -8.10 -10.07 37.23
C SER A 99 -7.53 -10.36 38.63
N LEU A 100 -6.62 -9.50 39.11
CA LEU A 100 -6.03 -9.59 40.46
C LEU A 100 -7.06 -9.45 41.60
N ALA A 101 -8.19 -8.78 41.34
CA ALA A 101 -9.33 -8.76 42.25
C ALA A 101 -10.12 -10.09 42.22
N LYS A 102 -10.38 -10.64 41.01
CA LYS A 102 -11.13 -11.89 40.85
C LYS A 102 -10.44 -13.13 41.41
N GLU A 103 -9.11 -13.16 41.41
CA GLU A 103 -8.33 -14.29 41.97
C GLU A 103 -8.32 -14.32 43.51
N LYS A 104 -8.97 -13.35 44.19
CA LYS A 104 -9.06 -13.29 45.66
C LYS A 104 -10.41 -13.69 46.26
N GLU A 105 -11.43 -14.01 45.44
CA GLU A 105 -12.78 -14.29 45.92
C GLU A 105 -13.34 -15.61 45.38
N SER A 106 -13.09 -16.73 46.07
CA SER A 106 -14.01 -17.88 46.27
C SER A 106 -13.26 -19.12 46.81
N PRO A 107 -13.94 -20.06 47.50
CA PRO A 107 -14.93 -19.80 48.57
C PRO A 107 -14.73 -20.70 49.82
N GLU A 108 -15.11 -20.22 51.00
CA GLU A 108 -15.36 -21.08 52.18
C GLU A 108 -16.86 -21.10 52.56
N VAL A 109 -17.24 -21.99 53.48
CA VAL A 109 -18.53 -22.70 53.44
C VAL A 109 -19.39 -22.48 54.69
N SER A 110 -20.70 -22.25 54.45
CA SER A 110 -21.83 -22.33 55.43
C SER A 110 -21.85 -21.23 56.53
N THR A 111 -22.94 -20.99 57.28
CA THR A 111 -24.25 -21.67 57.47
C THR A 111 -25.40 -20.65 57.56
N SER A 112 -26.66 -21.11 57.32
CA SER A 112 -27.96 -20.66 57.92
C SER A 112 -28.33 -19.16 58.04
N GLY A 113 -29.62 -18.81 57.86
CA GLY A 113 -30.14 -17.52 58.36
C GLY A 113 -31.39 -16.97 57.69
N THR A 114 -32.56 -17.33 58.24
CA THR A 114 -33.91 -16.89 57.87
C THR A 114 -34.23 -15.38 57.86
N GLU A 115 -35.08 -15.00 56.89
CA GLU A 115 -36.24 -14.08 56.99
C GLU A 115 -36.18 -12.52 56.82
N LYS A 116 -37.16 -12.06 56.02
CA LYS A 116 -38.05 -10.86 56.14
C LYS A 116 -37.50 -9.41 56.00
N LYS A 117 -38.08 -8.70 55.00
CA LYS A 117 -38.76 -7.36 55.01
C LYS A 117 -37.99 -6.13 55.59
N THR A 118 -38.20 -4.87 55.18
CA THR A 118 -39.37 -4.19 54.52
C THR A 118 -38.92 -2.92 53.73
N ALA A 119 -39.87 -2.17 53.16
CA ALA A 119 -39.72 -0.87 52.47
C ALA A 119 -39.17 0.28 53.38
N GLU A 120 -38.73 1.44 52.87
CA GLU A 120 -39.54 2.66 52.52
C GLU A 120 -38.59 3.82 52.05
N VAL A 121 -38.94 4.91 51.33
CA VAL A 121 -40.11 5.28 50.47
C VAL A 121 -39.85 6.58 49.63
N GLN A 122 -40.72 6.87 48.66
CA GLN A 122 -41.05 8.14 47.95
C GLN A 122 -40.25 9.47 48.13
N ARG A 123 -40.11 10.24 47.02
CA ARG A 123 -40.92 11.48 46.78
C ARG A 123 -41.03 11.91 45.30
N MET A 124 -42.17 12.52 44.92
CA MET A 124 -42.49 13.02 43.55
C MET A 124 -42.81 14.53 43.52
N LYS A 125 -42.71 15.15 42.31
CA LYS A 125 -43.62 16.13 41.65
C LYS A 125 -43.03 16.47 40.24
N ARG A 126 -43.68 16.50 39.06
CA ARG A 126 -44.98 17.06 38.53
C ARG A 126 -45.06 18.58 38.68
N LYS A 127 -45.49 19.44 37.72
CA LYS A 127 -46.20 19.40 36.39
C LYS A 127 -45.85 20.74 35.64
N THR A 128 -46.00 21.09 34.34
CA THR A 128 -46.18 20.50 32.96
C THR A 128 -45.92 21.68 31.94
N GLU A 129 -46.44 21.94 30.71
CA GLU A 129 -47.50 21.47 29.78
C GLU A 129 -47.20 21.96 28.31
N SER A 130 -48.17 22.09 27.38
CA SER A 130 -48.01 22.62 25.98
C SER A 130 -49.39 23.09 25.40
N PRO A 131 -49.67 23.32 24.08
CA PRO A 131 -48.90 23.82 22.90
C PRO A 131 -49.67 24.95 22.10
N ARG A 132 -49.21 25.40 20.91
CA ARG A 132 -50.08 25.88 19.77
C ARG A 132 -49.37 26.09 18.41
N VAL A 133 -50.14 26.18 17.31
CA VAL A 133 -49.70 26.17 15.89
C VAL A 133 -50.53 27.14 15.02
N ARG A 134 -49.97 27.70 13.92
CA ARG A 134 -50.76 28.27 12.78
C ARG A 134 -50.03 28.16 11.40
N LYS A 135 -50.67 28.62 10.31
CA LYS A 135 -50.56 28.05 8.93
C LYS A 135 -49.83 28.93 7.87
N LYS A 136 -49.60 28.30 6.69
CA LYS A 136 -48.89 28.74 5.46
C LYS A 136 -49.48 29.97 4.74
N ALA A 137 -48.65 30.62 3.89
CA ALA A 137 -49.05 31.37 2.68
C ALA A 137 -47.91 31.39 1.63
N ALA A 138 -48.22 31.60 0.35
CA ALA A 138 -47.30 31.75 -0.80
C ALA A 138 -48.09 32.24 -2.05
N PRO A 139 -47.46 32.63 -3.19
CA PRO A 139 -46.13 33.19 -3.42
C PRO A 139 -46.17 34.60 -4.07
N LYS A 140 -45.02 35.27 -4.27
CA LYS A 140 -44.89 36.39 -5.25
C LYS A 140 -43.52 36.33 -5.95
N ARG A 141 -43.49 36.60 -7.27
CA ARG A 141 -42.26 36.85 -8.04
C ARG A 141 -41.91 38.34 -7.96
N ARG A 142 -40.64 38.69 -7.71
CA ARG A 142 -40.00 39.84 -8.35
C ARG A 142 -38.49 39.62 -8.51
N ILE A 143 -37.92 40.43 -9.39
CA ILE A 143 -36.62 40.28 -10.06
C ILE A 143 -35.45 40.53 -9.11
N VAL A 144 -34.37 39.80 -9.37
CA VAL A 144 -32.94 40.03 -9.08
C VAL A 144 -32.60 41.28 -8.25
N ASP A 145 -31.87 41.05 -7.15
CA ASP A 145 -30.76 41.94 -6.78
C ASP A 145 -29.56 41.12 -6.30
N GLY A 146 -28.35 41.64 -6.53
CA GLY A 146 -27.12 40.83 -6.48
C GLY A 146 -26.39 40.85 -5.13
N THR A 147 -26.52 39.79 -4.33
CA THR A 147 -25.64 39.57 -3.16
C THR A 147 -24.85 38.27 -3.28
N ALA A 148 -23.56 38.37 -3.60
CA ALA A 148 -22.64 37.24 -3.65
C ALA A 148 -22.44 36.66 -2.24
N ASN A 149 -23.10 35.54 -1.95
CA ASN A 149 -23.05 34.87 -0.66
C ASN A 149 -21.66 34.21 -0.48
N LYS A 150 -20.72 34.94 0.16
CA LYS A 150 -19.37 34.47 0.50
C LYS A 150 -19.42 33.32 1.50
N ARG A 151 -19.71 32.11 1.01
CA ARG A 151 -19.41 30.86 1.70
C ARG A 151 -17.89 30.73 1.80
N THR A 152 -17.36 31.02 2.98
CA THR A 152 -15.98 30.70 3.36
C THR A 152 -15.85 29.17 3.47
N TYR A 153 -15.50 28.53 2.36
CA TYR A 153 -15.19 27.10 2.34
C TYR A 153 -13.90 26.83 3.10
N SER A 154 -14.01 26.52 4.39
CA SER A 154 -12.87 26.13 5.23
C SER A 154 -12.33 24.78 4.75
N VAL A 155 -11.25 24.79 3.98
CA VAL A 155 -10.52 23.57 3.59
C VAL A 155 -9.98 22.93 4.87
N THR A 156 -10.66 21.88 5.32
CA THR A 156 -10.25 21.14 6.51
C THR A 156 -8.98 20.38 6.17
N ARG A 157 -7.88 20.64 6.89
CA ARG A 157 -6.63 19.87 6.77
C ARG A 157 -6.92 18.42 7.18
N HIS A 158 -7.18 17.57 6.20
CA HIS A 158 -7.23 16.13 6.40
C HIS A 158 -5.81 15.64 6.61
N GLY A 159 -5.47 15.41 7.89
CA GLY A 159 -4.16 14.87 8.26
C GLY A 159 -3.93 13.51 7.64
N TYR A 160 -2.66 13.19 7.39
CA TYR A 160 -2.19 11.92 6.85
C TYR A 160 -2.90 10.71 7.49
N VAL A 161 -3.77 10.07 6.73
CA VAL A 161 -4.18 8.69 6.98
C VAL A 161 -3.01 7.81 6.56
N GLU A 162 -2.57 6.94 7.46
CA GLU A 162 -1.50 5.99 7.15
C GLU A 162 -1.98 5.07 6.02
N PRO A 163 -1.19 4.88 4.93
CA PRO A 163 -1.67 4.17 3.76
C PRO A 163 -1.90 2.70 4.12
N GLU A 164 -3.18 2.34 4.21
CA GLU A 164 -3.62 0.96 4.34
C GLU A 164 -2.97 0.08 3.26
N LEU A 165 -2.89 -1.23 3.49
CA LEU A 165 -2.46 -2.16 2.45
C LEU A 165 -3.45 -2.08 1.29
N GLY A 166 -3.06 -1.36 0.23
CA GLY A 166 -3.92 -1.01 -0.90
C GLY A 166 -4.69 -2.23 -1.43
N PRO A 167 -5.99 -2.05 -1.74
CA PRO A 167 -7.08 -2.89 -1.24
C PRO A 167 -6.84 -4.39 -1.38
N VAL A 168 -7.20 -5.13 -0.32
CA VAL A 168 -7.09 -6.59 -0.27
C VAL A 168 -7.87 -7.20 -1.41
N ILE A 169 -7.15 -7.69 -2.42
CA ILE A 169 -7.79 -8.27 -3.59
C ILE A 169 -8.39 -9.61 -3.20
N ASN A 170 -9.71 -9.70 -3.23
CA ASN A 170 -10.39 -10.97 -3.13
C ASN A 170 -10.01 -11.84 -4.34
N LEU A 171 -9.20 -12.87 -4.11
CA LEU A 171 -8.73 -13.79 -5.16
C LEU A 171 -9.79 -14.80 -5.58
N HIS A 172 -10.85 -14.96 -4.78
CA HIS A 172 -11.97 -15.86 -5.06
C HIS A 172 -13.08 -15.17 -5.88
N GLU A 173 -13.17 -13.84 -5.84
CA GLU A 173 -14.01 -13.05 -6.75
C GLU A 173 -13.49 -13.14 -8.19
N PRO A 174 -14.25 -13.73 -9.13
CA PRO A 174 -13.85 -13.77 -10.52
C PRO A 174 -14.05 -12.41 -11.16
N ASN A 175 -13.02 -11.86 -11.81
CA ASN A 175 -13.24 -10.70 -12.66
C ASN A 175 -13.87 -11.15 -13.99
N GLU A 176 -15.12 -10.78 -14.21
CA GLU A 176 -15.88 -11.21 -15.39
C GLU A 176 -15.25 -10.72 -16.70
N THR A 177 -14.68 -9.50 -16.73
CA THR A 177 -14.00 -8.97 -17.92
C THR A 177 -12.81 -9.83 -18.36
N VAL A 178 -12.12 -10.44 -17.39
CA VAL A 178 -10.97 -11.34 -17.62
C VAL A 178 -11.44 -12.74 -18.02
N ARG A 179 -12.57 -13.22 -17.47
CA ARG A 179 -13.20 -14.49 -17.88
C ARG A 179 -13.80 -14.46 -19.28
N VAL A 180 -14.25 -13.29 -19.76
CA VAL A 180 -14.81 -13.11 -21.11
C VAL A 180 -13.73 -13.19 -22.20
N LYS A 181 -12.44 -13.03 -21.86
CA LYS A 181 -11.33 -13.27 -22.79
C LYS A 181 -11.10 -14.78 -23.00
N ASP A 182 -11.15 -15.28 -24.25
CA ASP A 182 -10.73 -16.66 -24.62
C ASP A 182 -9.19 -16.81 -24.50
N VAL A 183 -8.68 -16.77 -23.27
CA VAL A 183 -7.26 -16.91 -22.98
C VAL A 183 -6.92 -18.38 -22.85
N ARG A 184 -6.46 -18.98 -23.94
CA ARG A 184 -5.92 -20.34 -23.93
C ARG A 184 -4.64 -20.36 -23.07
N PRO A 185 -4.60 -21.11 -21.95
CA PRO A 185 -3.48 -21.07 -21.02
C PRO A 185 -2.19 -21.59 -21.65
N SER A 186 -1.06 -20.97 -21.30
CA SER A 186 0.26 -21.48 -21.70
C SER A 186 0.54 -22.83 -21.03
N LYS A 187 1.19 -23.74 -21.76
CA LYS A 187 1.73 -24.99 -21.19
C LYS A 187 2.97 -24.76 -20.31
N ALA A 188 3.60 -23.58 -20.42
CA ALA A 188 4.75 -23.20 -19.61
C ALA A 188 4.36 -22.92 -18.15
N LYS A 189 5.21 -23.31 -17.21
CA LYS A 189 5.08 -22.93 -15.79
C LYS A 189 5.50 -21.47 -15.62
N ILE A 190 4.66 -20.68 -14.98
CA ILE A 190 4.85 -19.23 -14.85
C ILE A 190 5.33 -18.88 -13.45
N GLY A 191 6.45 -18.19 -13.34
CA GLY A 191 6.91 -17.56 -12.10
C GLY A 191 6.44 -16.12 -12.05
N PHE A 192 6.02 -15.64 -10.87
CA PHE A 192 5.66 -14.24 -10.67
C PHE A 192 6.35 -13.68 -9.43
N ILE A 193 7.14 -12.63 -9.61
CA ILE A 193 7.96 -12.00 -8.58
C ILE A 193 7.47 -10.58 -8.30
N GLY A 194 7.12 -10.32 -7.05
CA GLY A 194 6.66 -9.01 -6.57
C GLY A 194 5.14 -8.90 -6.50
N LEU A 195 4.60 -8.99 -5.30
CA LEU A 195 3.17 -8.80 -5.00
C LEU A 195 2.93 -7.38 -4.48
N GLY A 196 3.43 -6.39 -5.24
CA GLY A 196 3.06 -4.97 -5.09
C GLY A 196 1.68 -4.70 -5.67
N MET A 197 1.17 -3.46 -5.52
CA MET A 197 -0.19 -3.05 -5.94
C MET A 197 -0.52 -3.47 -7.38
N MET A 198 0.44 -3.33 -8.30
CA MET A 198 0.30 -3.77 -9.69
C MET A 198 0.46 -5.29 -9.82
N GLY A 199 1.58 -5.86 -9.35
CA GLY A 199 1.90 -7.28 -9.50
C GLY A 199 0.86 -8.25 -8.96
N GLN A 200 0.17 -7.91 -7.85
CA GLN A 200 -0.92 -8.74 -7.31
C GLN A 200 -2.13 -8.84 -8.27
N ARG A 201 -2.40 -7.79 -9.06
CA ARG A 201 -3.48 -7.75 -10.06
C ARG A 201 -3.15 -8.63 -11.27
N LEU A 202 -1.92 -8.49 -11.79
CA LEU A 202 -1.40 -9.31 -12.90
C LEU A 202 -1.37 -10.80 -12.54
N ALA A 203 -0.92 -11.13 -11.32
CA ALA A 203 -0.87 -12.51 -10.83
C ALA A 203 -2.28 -13.12 -10.65
N LYS A 204 -3.28 -12.35 -10.18
CA LYS A 204 -4.69 -12.79 -10.12
C LYS A 204 -5.21 -13.16 -11.50
N ASN A 205 -4.95 -12.32 -12.51
CA ASN A 205 -5.47 -12.54 -13.86
C ASN A 205 -4.82 -13.74 -14.57
N LEU A 206 -3.54 -14.03 -14.28
CA LEU A 206 -2.90 -15.26 -14.73
C LEU A 206 -3.54 -16.52 -14.09
N LEU A 207 -3.92 -16.46 -12.80
CA LEU A 207 -4.64 -17.56 -12.13
C LEU A 207 -6.06 -17.75 -12.69
N ILE A 208 -6.83 -16.66 -12.87
CA ILE A 208 -8.19 -16.71 -13.44
C ILE A 208 -8.21 -17.30 -14.85
N THR A 209 -7.14 -17.07 -15.62
CA THR A 209 -6.93 -17.64 -16.97
C THR A 209 -6.25 -19.02 -16.94
N ASN A 210 -6.32 -19.73 -15.81
CA ASN A 210 -5.83 -21.10 -15.60
C ASN A 210 -4.33 -21.33 -15.92
N HIS A 211 -3.48 -20.29 -15.86
CA HIS A 211 -2.04 -20.46 -15.94
C HIS A 211 -1.46 -21.06 -14.64
N LYS A 212 -0.46 -21.94 -14.76
CA LYS A 212 0.22 -22.54 -13.60
C LYS A 212 1.24 -21.58 -13.00
N VAL A 213 0.79 -20.74 -12.07
CA VAL A 213 1.62 -19.69 -11.43
C VAL A 213 2.32 -20.18 -10.16
N THR A 214 3.61 -19.85 -10.01
CA THR A 214 4.36 -19.87 -8.74
C THR A 214 4.72 -18.45 -8.33
N VAL A 215 4.21 -17.98 -7.19
CA VAL A 215 4.50 -16.63 -6.68
C VAL A 215 5.72 -16.58 -5.76
N TRP A 216 6.41 -15.44 -5.73
CA TRP A 216 7.32 -15.05 -4.67
C TRP A 216 7.24 -13.55 -4.38
N ASN A 217 7.36 -13.19 -3.12
CA ASN A 217 7.45 -11.81 -2.66
C ASN A 217 8.35 -11.71 -1.42
N ARG A 218 9.04 -10.57 -1.23
CA ARG A 218 9.94 -10.36 -0.08
C ARG A 218 9.21 -10.38 1.28
N THR A 219 7.95 -9.94 1.29
CA THR A 219 7.01 -10.05 2.41
C THR A 219 6.18 -11.31 2.15
N PHE A 220 6.51 -12.40 2.83
CA PHE A 220 6.02 -13.75 2.52
C PHE A 220 4.50 -13.90 2.73
N GLU A 221 3.95 -13.13 3.67
CA GLU A 221 2.54 -13.08 4.06
C GLU A 221 1.64 -12.86 2.83
N LYS A 222 2.09 -12.01 1.89
CA LYS A 222 1.39 -11.75 0.63
C LYS A 222 1.25 -12.96 -0.29
N CYS A 223 2.10 -13.98 -0.15
CA CYS A 223 2.00 -15.21 -0.94
C CYS A 223 0.93 -16.18 -0.40
N ILE A 224 0.48 -16.02 0.85
CA ILE A 224 -0.48 -16.93 1.51
C ILE A 224 -1.83 -16.89 0.79
N ASP A 225 -2.35 -15.70 0.48
CA ASP A 225 -3.64 -15.56 -0.21
C ASP A 225 -3.56 -16.08 -1.65
N PHE A 226 -2.44 -15.87 -2.34
CA PHE A 226 -2.21 -16.47 -3.66
C PHE A 226 -2.15 -18.00 -3.61
N ALA A 227 -1.61 -18.58 -2.52
CA ALA A 227 -1.66 -20.03 -2.31
C ALA A 227 -3.10 -20.53 -2.07
N ARG A 228 -3.93 -19.79 -1.32
CA ARG A 228 -5.38 -20.06 -1.18
C ARG A 228 -6.10 -19.95 -2.52
N GLY A 229 -5.67 -19.03 -3.39
CA GLY A 229 -6.12 -18.88 -4.77
C GLY A 229 -5.55 -19.89 -5.77
N GLY A 230 -4.86 -20.94 -5.32
CA GLY A 230 -4.36 -22.03 -6.17
C GLY A 230 -2.98 -21.83 -6.79
N ALA A 231 -2.26 -20.74 -6.46
CA ALA A 231 -0.86 -20.59 -6.85
C ALA A 231 0.04 -21.54 -6.05
N SER A 232 1.14 -21.99 -6.68
CA SER A 232 2.30 -22.45 -5.91
C SER A 232 3.04 -21.24 -5.33
N PHE A 233 3.89 -21.46 -4.31
CA PHE A 233 4.83 -20.44 -3.84
C PHE A 233 6.28 -20.95 -3.80
N ALA A 234 7.20 -20.01 -3.64
CA ALA A 234 8.64 -20.24 -3.51
C ALA A 234 9.21 -19.45 -2.32
N LEU A 235 10.43 -19.77 -1.88
CA LEU A 235 11.06 -19.08 -0.74
C LEU A 235 12.09 -18.03 -1.18
N SER A 236 12.67 -18.18 -2.37
CA SER A 236 13.57 -17.21 -3.02
C SER A 236 13.37 -17.14 -4.54
N PRO A 237 13.82 -16.05 -5.23
CA PRO A 237 13.78 -15.96 -6.69
C PRO A 237 14.48 -17.11 -7.42
N CYS A 238 15.60 -17.61 -6.88
CA CYS A 238 16.29 -18.81 -7.39
C CYS A 238 15.35 -20.02 -7.48
N ASP A 239 14.51 -20.24 -6.46
CA ASP A 239 13.58 -21.36 -6.41
C ASP A 239 12.42 -21.19 -7.42
N VAL A 240 12.04 -19.95 -7.74
CA VAL A 240 11.07 -19.63 -8.81
C VAL A 240 11.63 -20.04 -10.17
N VAL A 241 12.88 -19.66 -10.47
CA VAL A 241 13.56 -20.01 -11.73
C VAL A 241 13.72 -21.53 -11.89
N GLN A 242 13.98 -22.25 -10.81
CA GLN A 242 14.04 -23.70 -10.83
C GLN A 242 12.67 -24.33 -11.14
N LYS A 243 11.59 -23.86 -10.48
CA LYS A 243 10.22 -24.39 -10.67
C LYS A 243 9.56 -24.01 -11.99
N CYS A 244 9.90 -22.84 -12.57
CA CYS A 244 9.16 -22.21 -13.67
C CYS A 244 9.99 -22.02 -14.94
N ASP A 245 9.34 -21.84 -16.09
CA ASP A 245 9.98 -21.72 -17.40
C ASP A 245 10.04 -20.27 -17.88
N ILE A 246 9.02 -19.47 -17.51
CA ILE A 246 8.94 -18.03 -17.76
C ILE A 246 8.73 -17.34 -16.41
N ILE A 247 9.56 -16.36 -16.07
CA ILE A 247 9.54 -15.64 -14.79
C ILE A 247 9.25 -14.17 -15.04
N PHE A 248 8.09 -13.67 -14.60
CA PHE A 248 7.73 -12.26 -14.63
C PHE A 248 8.17 -11.56 -13.35
N CYS A 249 8.69 -10.34 -13.47
CA CYS A 249 9.07 -9.48 -12.34
C CYS A 249 8.28 -8.16 -12.38
N CYS A 250 7.74 -7.75 -11.23
CA CYS A 250 7.01 -6.49 -11.05
C CYS A 250 7.26 -5.93 -9.64
N VAL A 251 8.37 -5.22 -9.46
CA VAL A 251 8.78 -4.62 -8.17
C VAL A 251 8.75 -3.08 -8.24
N SER A 252 9.33 -2.39 -7.25
CA SER A 252 9.12 -0.96 -7.05
C SER A 252 10.02 -0.02 -7.88
N ASP A 253 11.23 -0.46 -8.21
CA ASP A 253 12.32 0.37 -8.73
C ASP A 253 13.51 -0.49 -9.19
N SER A 254 14.46 0.13 -9.90
CA SER A 254 15.66 -0.53 -10.43
C SER A 254 16.51 -1.23 -9.36
N LYS A 255 16.57 -0.71 -8.14
CA LYS A 255 17.36 -1.31 -7.04
C LYS A 255 16.68 -2.56 -6.50
N ALA A 256 15.35 -2.60 -6.48
CA ALA A 256 14.58 -3.80 -6.20
C ALA A 256 14.81 -4.87 -7.29
N SER A 257 14.75 -4.53 -8.58
CA SER A 257 15.06 -5.47 -9.67
C SER A 257 16.50 -6.00 -9.60
N LYS A 258 17.51 -5.12 -9.40
CA LYS A 258 18.90 -5.56 -9.18
C LYS A 258 19.01 -6.51 -7.99
N SER A 259 18.33 -6.23 -6.87
CA SER A 259 18.33 -7.11 -5.69
C SER A 259 17.67 -8.47 -5.93
N VAL A 260 16.69 -8.56 -6.83
CA VAL A 260 16.04 -9.81 -7.25
C VAL A 260 16.96 -10.61 -8.19
N VAL A 261 17.64 -9.94 -9.12
CA VAL A 261 18.49 -10.59 -10.13
C VAL A 261 19.83 -11.02 -9.55
N PHE A 262 20.60 -10.08 -8.98
CA PHE A 262 21.98 -10.25 -8.51
C PHE A 262 22.11 -10.71 -7.05
N GLY A 263 20.99 -10.86 -6.32
CA GLY A 263 21.03 -11.35 -4.93
C GLY A 263 21.58 -12.77 -4.81
N HIS A 264 22.10 -13.14 -3.64
CA HIS A 264 22.73 -14.45 -3.40
C HIS A 264 21.81 -15.67 -3.69
N ARG A 265 20.49 -15.51 -3.50
CA ARG A 265 19.46 -16.47 -3.97
C ARG A 265 18.54 -15.85 -5.04
N GLY A 266 19.12 -14.98 -5.87
CA GLY A 266 18.46 -14.27 -6.95
C GLY A 266 18.27 -15.10 -8.22
N ILE A 267 17.86 -14.43 -9.30
CA ILE A 267 17.61 -15.04 -10.61
C ILE A 267 18.86 -15.73 -11.16
N LEU A 268 20.02 -15.08 -11.09
CA LEU A 268 21.26 -15.60 -11.70
C LEU A 268 21.67 -16.96 -11.11
N ALA A 269 21.60 -17.11 -9.79
CA ALA A 269 21.86 -18.39 -9.09
C ALA A 269 20.84 -19.49 -9.43
N GLY A 270 19.64 -19.12 -9.92
CA GLY A 270 18.66 -20.06 -10.48
C GLY A 270 18.94 -20.45 -11.93
N LEU A 271 19.49 -19.52 -12.73
CA LEU A 271 19.90 -19.75 -14.12
C LEU A 271 21.15 -20.63 -14.21
N GLU A 272 22.15 -20.43 -13.34
CA GLU A 272 23.36 -21.27 -13.25
C GLU A 272 23.06 -22.75 -13.06
N ARG A 273 21.93 -23.07 -12.40
CA ARG A 273 21.44 -24.43 -12.13
C ARG A 273 20.36 -24.88 -13.12
N SER A 274 20.21 -24.18 -14.24
CA SER A 274 19.21 -24.48 -15.28
C SER A 274 19.91 -24.81 -16.61
N PRO A 275 19.32 -25.67 -17.47
CA PRO A 275 19.82 -25.86 -18.83
C PRO A 275 19.82 -24.54 -19.61
N ARG A 276 20.91 -24.25 -20.33
CA ARG A 276 21.02 -23.03 -21.15
C ARG A 276 19.87 -22.94 -22.15
N GLY A 277 19.33 -21.74 -22.33
CA GLY A 277 18.21 -21.44 -23.23
C GLY A 277 16.82 -21.82 -22.69
N SER A 278 16.71 -22.56 -21.57
CA SER A 278 15.43 -23.09 -21.08
C SER A 278 14.55 -22.09 -20.32
N LYS A 279 15.13 -21.01 -19.77
CA LYS A 279 14.44 -20.06 -18.90
C LYS A 279 14.31 -18.68 -19.53
N GLY A 280 13.11 -18.10 -19.45
CA GLY A 280 12.83 -16.70 -19.81
C GLY A 280 12.59 -15.83 -18.59
N TYR A 281 13.17 -14.63 -18.55
CA TYR A 281 12.89 -13.58 -17.58
C TYR A 281 12.24 -12.39 -18.28
N VAL A 282 11.15 -11.90 -17.71
CA VAL A 282 10.33 -10.81 -18.24
C VAL A 282 10.25 -9.70 -17.20
N GLU A 283 10.90 -8.57 -17.46
CA GLU A 283 10.94 -7.44 -16.53
C GLU A 283 9.82 -6.44 -16.87
N MET A 284 8.94 -6.17 -15.91
CA MET A 284 7.83 -5.23 -16.04
C MET A 284 7.98 -4.01 -15.10
N THR A 285 8.99 -4.01 -14.25
CA THR A 285 9.33 -2.90 -13.35
C THR A 285 9.75 -1.68 -14.16
N THR A 286 9.08 -0.53 -13.99
CA THR A 286 9.46 0.69 -14.73
C THR A 286 10.75 1.28 -14.15
N MET A 287 11.82 1.24 -14.94
CA MET A 287 13.22 1.44 -14.52
C MET A 287 14.05 2.17 -15.59
N ASP A 288 15.27 2.54 -15.25
CA ASP A 288 16.23 3.10 -16.21
C ASP A 288 16.66 2.07 -17.27
N PRO A 289 16.75 2.46 -18.56
CA PRO A 289 17.17 1.54 -19.63
C PRO A 289 18.57 0.94 -19.42
N THR A 290 19.48 1.67 -18.77
CA THR A 290 20.84 1.23 -18.43
C THR A 290 20.85 -0.01 -17.53
N THR A 291 20.09 0.00 -16.43
CA THR A 291 19.95 -1.17 -15.56
C THR A 291 19.23 -2.32 -16.27
N SER A 292 18.29 -2.03 -17.17
CA SER A 292 17.64 -3.08 -17.97
C SER A 292 18.62 -3.81 -18.88
N ILE A 293 19.54 -3.09 -19.53
CA ILE A 293 20.63 -3.66 -20.35
C ILE A 293 21.58 -4.49 -19.49
N GLU A 294 22.04 -3.95 -18.35
CA GLU A 294 22.91 -4.64 -17.39
C GLU A 294 22.29 -5.96 -16.88
N ILE A 295 20.99 -5.96 -16.57
CA ILE A 295 20.24 -7.16 -16.18
C ILE A 295 20.09 -8.14 -17.35
N ALA A 296 19.83 -7.65 -18.56
CA ALA A 296 19.70 -8.47 -19.76
C ALA A 296 21.00 -9.22 -20.07
N GLU A 297 22.14 -8.52 -20.06
CA GLU A 297 23.48 -9.08 -20.25
C GLU A 297 23.81 -10.10 -19.18
N ALA A 298 23.54 -9.80 -17.90
CA ALA A 298 23.76 -10.76 -16.82
C ALA A 298 22.94 -12.05 -16.99
N ILE A 299 21.70 -11.93 -17.47
CA ILE A 299 20.79 -13.05 -17.71
C ILE A 299 21.20 -13.86 -18.94
N THR A 300 21.55 -13.22 -20.06
CA THR A 300 21.99 -13.93 -21.29
C THR A 300 23.35 -14.60 -21.11
N ASN A 301 24.29 -13.98 -20.38
CA ASN A 301 25.57 -14.59 -20.02
C ASN A 301 25.43 -15.84 -19.14
N LYS A 302 24.35 -15.96 -18.35
CA LYS A 302 23.98 -17.18 -17.62
C LYS A 302 23.06 -18.12 -18.43
N GLY A 303 22.86 -17.86 -19.73
CA GLY A 303 22.07 -18.68 -20.64
C GLY A 303 20.55 -18.53 -20.49
N GLY A 304 20.07 -17.52 -19.77
CA GLY A 304 18.66 -17.14 -19.77
C GLY A 304 18.28 -16.31 -21.01
N ARG A 305 16.98 -16.09 -21.21
CA ARG A 305 16.42 -15.20 -22.23
C ARG A 305 15.79 -13.98 -21.55
N TYR A 306 16.02 -12.78 -22.07
CA TYR A 306 15.50 -11.54 -21.50
C TYR A 306 14.45 -10.86 -22.39
N LEU A 307 13.44 -10.26 -21.77
CA LEU A 307 12.41 -9.45 -22.42
C LEU A 307 11.98 -8.32 -21.47
N GLU A 308 12.05 -7.07 -21.93
CA GLU A 308 11.32 -5.96 -21.33
C GLU A 308 9.84 -6.10 -21.66
N ALA A 309 8.94 -5.86 -20.70
CA ALA A 309 7.50 -5.79 -20.93
C ALA A 309 6.91 -4.64 -20.09
N ALA A 310 7.24 -3.41 -20.48
CA ALA A 310 6.86 -2.21 -19.73
C ALA A 310 5.34 -1.96 -19.81
N ILE A 311 4.69 -1.95 -18.65
CA ILE A 311 3.23 -1.90 -18.52
C ILE A 311 2.69 -0.48 -18.36
N THR A 312 1.55 -0.21 -19.01
CA THR A 312 0.85 1.09 -19.01
C THR A 312 -0.64 0.88 -18.74
N GLY A 313 -1.21 1.66 -17.81
CA GLY A 313 -2.63 1.67 -17.44
C GLY A 313 -2.86 1.93 -15.95
N SER A 314 -4.12 2.08 -15.54
CA SER A 314 -4.52 2.25 -14.12
C SER A 314 -4.54 0.90 -13.37
N LEU A 315 -4.76 0.95 -12.04
CA LEU A 315 -4.99 -0.26 -11.25
C LEU A 315 -6.31 -0.97 -11.64
N GLU A 316 -7.33 -0.21 -12.02
CA GLU A 316 -8.61 -0.73 -12.54
C GLU A 316 -8.39 -1.44 -13.88
N MET A 317 -7.59 -0.87 -14.79
CA MET A 317 -7.20 -1.54 -16.03
C MET A 317 -6.36 -2.79 -15.77
N ALA A 318 -5.53 -2.80 -14.72
CA ALA A 318 -4.77 -3.99 -14.32
C ALA A 318 -5.66 -5.10 -13.75
N GLU A 319 -6.71 -4.76 -13.00
CA GLU A 319 -7.72 -5.72 -12.55
C GLU A 319 -8.56 -6.22 -13.72
N GLY A 320 -9.11 -5.33 -14.53
CA GLY A 320 -9.93 -5.63 -15.72
C GLY A 320 -9.19 -6.38 -16.83
N GLY A 321 -7.86 -6.42 -16.75
CA GLY A 321 -6.98 -7.03 -17.75
C GLY A 321 -6.84 -6.21 -19.03
N ALA A 322 -7.09 -4.91 -18.96
CA ALA A 322 -7.15 -3.95 -20.08
C ALA A 322 -5.86 -3.13 -20.26
N LEU A 323 -4.72 -3.58 -19.72
CA LEU A 323 -3.45 -2.85 -19.84
C LEU A 323 -2.90 -2.81 -21.28
N LEU A 324 -1.91 -1.95 -21.46
CA LEU A 324 -1.04 -1.88 -22.63
C LEU A 324 0.38 -2.37 -22.23
N VAL A 325 0.90 -3.37 -22.94
CA VAL A 325 2.28 -3.88 -22.77
C VAL A 325 3.17 -3.38 -23.91
N LEU A 326 4.27 -2.73 -23.54
CA LEU A 326 5.30 -2.23 -24.45
C LEU A 326 6.59 -3.04 -24.27
N SER A 327 6.85 -3.99 -25.16
CA SER A 327 7.95 -4.95 -25.00
C SER A 327 9.13 -4.72 -25.96
N ALA A 328 10.32 -5.09 -25.51
CA ALA A 328 11.55 -5.09 -26.32
C ALA A 328 12.54 -6.16 -25.82
N GLY A 329 13.39 -6.70 -26.70
CA GLY A 329 14.29 -7.81 -26.37
C GLY A 329 13.94 -9.11 -27.12
N ASN A 330 14.01 -10.27 -26.45
CA ASN A 330 13.92 -11.56 -27.14
C ASN A 330 12.53 -11.83 -27.77
N ARG A 331 12.46 -11.76 -29.10
CA ARG A 331 11.23 -11.97 -29.90
C ARG A 331 10.56 -13.33 -29.66
N GLU A 332 11.34 -14.41 -29.49
CA GLU A 332 10.80 -15.75 -29.28
C GLU A 332 10.15 -15.88 -27.89
N LEU A 333 10.75 -15.26 -26.86
CA LEU A 333 10.16 -15.18 -25.52
C LEU A 333 8.87 -14.34 -25.54
N PHE A 334 8.83 -13.22 -26.26
CA PHE A 334 7.58 -12.45 -26.44
C PHE A 334 6.44 -13.32 -27.00
N LEU A 335 6.71 -14.11 -28.03
CA LEU A 335 5.72 -14.99 -28.63
C LEU A 335 5.24 -16.07 -27.66
N LYS A 336 6.13 -16.65 -26.84
CA LYS A 336 5.77 -17.60 -25.76
C LYS A 336 4.96 -16.96 -24.63
N CYS A 337 5.16 -15.67 -24.39
CA CYS A 337 4.40 -14.90 -23.39
C CYS A 337 3.03 -14.39 -23.88
N LYS A 338 2.65 -14.60 -25.16
CA LYS A 338 1.46 -13.96 -25.75
C LYS A 338 0.15 -14.24 -24.98
N SER A 339 -0.10 -15.48 -24.53
CA SER A 339 -1.29 -15.79 -23.73
C SER A 339 -1.24 -15.18 -22.33
N CYS A 340 -0.04 -15.14 -21.72
CA CYS A 340 0.18 -14.53 -20.41
C CYS A 340 -0.06 -13.01 -20.46
N PHE A 341 0.42 -12.33 -21.50
CA PHE A 341 0.09 -10.93 -21.73
C PHE A 341 -1.42 -10.73 -21.95
N PHE A 342 -2.06 -11.53 -22.80
CA PHE A 342 -3.50 -11.38 -23.10
C PHE A 342 -4.41 -11.60 -21.87
N ALA A 343 -3.94 -12.32 -20.84
CA ALA A 343 -4.63 -12.43 -19.55
C ALA A 343 -4.77 -11.09 -18.80
N PHE A 344 -3.82 -10.16 -18.95
CA PHE A 344 -3.80 -8.90 -18.21
C PHE A 344 -3.66 -7.63 -19.07
N SER A 345 -3.63 -7.77 -20.40
CA SER A 345 -3.59 -6.66 -21.36
C SER A 345 -4.57 -6.88 -22.51
N ASP A 346 -5.07 -5.77 -23.08
CA ASP A 346 -5.77 -5.80 -24.36
C ASP A 346 -4.78 -5.83 -25.52
N ASN A 347 -3.70 -5.07 -25.40
CA ASN A 347 -2.70 -4.91 -26.45
C ASN A 347 -1.28 -5.12 -25.92
N ALA A 348 -0.52 -5.97 -26.60
CA ALA A 348 0.88 -6.22 -26.32
C ALA A 348 1.72 -6.01 -27.59
N TYR A 349 2.50 -4.94 -27.60
CA TYR A 349 3.37 -4.59 -28.72
C TYR A 349 4.80 -5.06 -28.49
N HIS A 350 5.47 -5.43 -29.58
CA HIS A 350 6.90 -5.72 -29.60
C HIS A 350 7.59 -4.65 -30.44
N LEU A 351 8.22 -3.70 -29.75
CA LEU A 351 8.76 -2.47 -30.34
C LEU A 351 10.12 -2.68 -31.01
N SER A 352 10.94 -3.59 -30.48
CA SER A 352 12.26 -3.89 -31.04
C SER A 352 12.89 -5.15 -30.44
N CYS A 353 13.85 -5.73 -31.16
CA CYS A 353 14.75 -6.75 -30.63
C CYS A 353 15.75 -6.17 -29.61
N ASP A 354 16.03 -4.86 -29.65
CA ASP A 354 17.05 -4.23 -28.81
C ASP A 354 16.50 -3.85 -27.43
N VAL A 355 17.24 -4.21 -26.39
CA VAL A 355 16.92 -3.88 -24.99
C VAL A 355 17.04 -2.36 -24.74
N GLY A 356 16.30 -1.84 -23.77
CA GLY A 356 16.20 -0.43 -23.41
C GLY A 356 15.11 0.33 -24.17
N LYS A 357 14.69 -0.13 -25.36
CA LYS A 357 13.68 0.57 -26.18
C LYS A 357 12.27 0.50 -25.60
N GLY A 358 11.92 -0.57 -24.88
CA GLY A 358 10.62 -0.70 -24.20
C GLY A 358 10.49 0.29 -23.05
N PHE A 359 11.50 0.34 -22.17
CA PHE A 359 11.50 1.30 -21.07
C PHE A 359 11.68 2.77 -21.53
N LYS A 360 12.47 3.05 -22.57
CA LYS A 360 12.54 4.41 -23.16
C LYS A 360 11.16 4.89 -23.60
N MET A 361 10.40 4.08 -24.37
CA MET A 361 9.04 4.42 -24.79
C MET A 361 8.10 4.62 -23.58
N ARG A 362 8.16 3.71 -22.58
CA ARG A 362 7.32 3.81 -21.38
C ARG A 362 7.59 5.08 -20.57
N LEU A 363 8.84 5.49 -20.44
CA LEU A 363 9.25 6.68 -19.68
C LEU A 363 8.86 7.98 -20.39
N ILE A 364 9.04 8.06 -21.72
CA ILE A 364 8.55 9.19 -22.53
C ILE A 364 7.03 9.33 -22.40
N HIS A 365 6.30 8.21 -22.47
CA HIS A 365 4.85 8.20 -22.25
C HIS A 365 4.45 8.63 -20.82
N SER A 366 5.19 8.18 -19.79
CA SER A 366 4.97 8.64 -18.41
C SER A 366 5.25 10.13 -18.22
N ALA A 367 6.25 10.69 -18.91
CA ALA A 367 6.55 12.12 -18.85
C ALA A 367 5.38 12.96 -19.40
N LEU A 368 4.81 12.56 -20.54
CA LEU A 368 3.63 13.20 -21.10
C LEU A 368 2.42 13.14 -20.16
N ILE A 369 2.15 11.97 -19.55
CA ILE A 369 1.10 11.80 -18.54
C ILE A 369 1.29 12.77 -17.37
N GLY A 370 2.50 12.87 -16.81
CA GLY A 370 2.79 13.76 -15.69
C GLY A 370 2.66 15.24 -16.03
N VAL A 371 3.10 15.64 -17.22
CA VAL A 371 2.93 17.02 -17.74
C VAL A 371 1.44 17.37 -17.88
N LEU A 372 0.64 16.49 -18.50
CA LEU A 372 -0.80 16.71 -18.66
C LEU A 372 -1.54 16.78 -17.32
N GLN A 373 -1.16 15.96 -16.34
CA GLN A 373 -1.72 16.01 -14.98
C GLN A 373 -1.39 17.32 -14.26
N ALA A 374 -0.15 17.82 -14.36
CA ALA A 374 0.24 19.09 -13.76
C ALA A 374 -0.49 20.28 -14.41
N ALA A 375 -0.51 20.35 -15.74
CA ALA A 375 -1.18 21.43 -16.48
C ALA A 375 -2.71 21.45 -16.25
N PHE A 376 -3.35 20.28 -16.16
CA PHE A 376 -4.77 20.19 -15.85
C PHE A 376 -5.08 20.56 -14.39
N ALA A 377 -4.20 20.23 -13.43
CA ALA A 377 -4.34 20.68 -12.04
C ALA A 377 -4.28 22.22 -11.92
N GLU A 378 -3.38 22.87 -12.67
CA GLU A 378 -3.28 24.33 -12.74
C GLU A 378 -4.53 24.96 -13.35
N ALA A 379 -5.03 24.41 -14.47
CA ALA A 379 -6.26 24.88 -15.11
C ALA A 379 -7.48 24.78 -14.17
N MET A 380 -7.66 23.67 -13.46
CA MET A 380 -8.81 23.45 -12.58
C MET A 380 -8.86 24.44 -11.41
N VAL A 381 -7.73 24.77 -10.79
CA VAL A 381 -7.70 25.76 -9.70
C VAL A 381 -7.75 27.20 -10.22
N LEU A 382 -7.21 27.49 -11.40
CA LEU A 382 -7.40 28.79 -12.05
C LEU A 382 -8.89 29.07 -12.33
N LEU A 383 -9.65 28.06 -12.78
CA LEU A 383 -11.11 28.17 -12.98
C LEU A 383 -11.85 28.47 -11.68
N GLU A 384 -11.50 27.81 -10.56
CA GLU A 384 -12.11 28.07 -9.25
C GLU A 384 -11.86 29.51 -8.80
N ARG A 385 -10.64 30.04 -8.95
CA ARG A 385 -10.28 31.43 -8.65
C ARG A 385 -10.96 32.44 -9.58
N CYS A 386 -11.14 32.09 -10.86
CA CYS A 386 -11.90 32.89 -11.83
C CYS A 386 -13.43 32.78 -11.64
N ASN A 387 -13.92 32.00 -10.67
CA ASN A 387 -15.34 31.72 -10.42
C ASN A 387 -16.06 31.07 -11.63
N VAL A 388 -15.32 30.30 -12.43
CA VAL A 388 -15.84 29.54 -13.58
C VAL A 388 -16.11 28.09 -13.16
N SER A 389 -17.20 27.50 -13.65
CA SER A 389 -17.56 26.12 -13.31
C SER A 389 -16.56 25.10 -13.86
N GLN A 390 -15.82 24.46 -12.95
CA GLN A 390 -14.93 23.32 -13.22
C GLN A 390 -15.68 22.14 -13.88
N ILE A 391 -16.98 21.95 -13.57
CA ILE A 391 -17.81 20.87 -14.14
C ILE A 391 -18.04 21.14 -15.63
N ASN A 392 -18.57 22.32 -15.96
CA ASN A 392 -18.84 22.72 -17.35
C ASN A 392 -17.55 22.74 -18.19
N PHE A 393 -16.41 23.13 -17.60
CA PHE A 393 -15.13 23.07 -18.29
C PHE A 393 -14.72 21.63 -18.65
N LEU A 394 -14.94 20.66 -17.75
CA LEU A 394 -14.66 19.26 -18.03
C LEU A 394 -15.59 18.70 -19.11
N GLU A 395 -16.88 19.04 -19.08
CA GLU A 395 -17.85 18.69 -20.13
C GLU A 395 -17.42 19.27 -21.50
N ILE A 396 -16.96 20.53 -21.53
CA ILE A 396 -16.43 21.17 -22.75
C ILE A 396 -15.14 20.49 -23.24
N LEU A 397 -14.25 20.08 -22.34
CA LEU A 397 -13.04 19.32 -22.70
C LEU A 397 -13.38 17.94 -23.27
N GLU A 398 -14.40 17.27 -22.76
CA GLU A 398 -14.86 15.96 -23.23
C GLU A 398 -15.50 16.00 -24.63
N LEU A 399 -16.03 17.16 -25.05
CA LEU A 399 -16.52 17.43 -26.40
C LEU A 399 -15.44 18.01 -27.34
N GLY A 400 -14.28 18.40 -26.81
CA GLY A 400 -13.25 19.15 -27.53
C GLY A 400 -12.07 18.31 -28.04
N PRO A 401 -11.18 18.90 -28.87
CA PRO A 401 -9.97 18.23 -29.37
C PRO A 401 -8.92 17.96 -28.29
N LEU A 402 -9.13 18.46 -27.06
CA LEU A 402 -8.31 18.18 -25.88
C LEU A 402 -8.85 17.01 -25.03
N TYR A 403 -9.91 16.32 -25.48
CA TYR A 403 -10.42 15.14 -24.79
C TYR A 403 -9.33 14.08 -24.66
N SER A 404 -9.05 13.71 -23.41
CA SER A 404 -8.33 12.48 -23.10
C SER A 404 -9.03 11.77 -21.96
N ARG A 405 -9.09 10.44 -22.07
CA ARG A 405 -9.65 9.56 -21.04
C ARG A 405 -9.02 9.84 -19.65
N LEU A 406 -7.71 10.07 -19.63
CA LEU A 406 -6.93 10.44 -18.43
C LEU A 406 -7.49 11.69 -17.72
N ILE A 407 -7.76 12.76 -18.47
CA ILE A 407 -8.26 14.03 -17.93
C ILE A 407 -9.72 13.89 -17.50
N SER A 408 -10.55 13.18 -18.27
CA SER A 408 -11.94 12.87 -17.92
C SER A 408 -12.03 12.09 -16.59
N GLU A 409 -11.30 10.97 -16.48
CA GLU A 409 -11.31 10.13 -15.27
C GLU A 409 -10.76 10.89 -14.05
N LYS A 410 -9.62 11.59 -14.17
CA LYS A 410 -9.06 12.38 -13.06
C LYS A 410 -9.91 13.60 -12.70
N GLY A 411 -10.49 14.29 -13.67
CA GLY A 411 -11.35 15.45 -13.47
C GLY A 411 -12.63 15.10 -12.74
N ARG A 412 -13.33 14.05 -13.20
CA ARG A 412 -14.53 13.52 -12.53
C ARG A 412 -14.21 13.08 -11.10
N PHE A 413 -13.09 12.39 -10.90
CA PHE A 413 -12.65 11.98 -9.57
C PHE A 413 -12.37 13.17 -8.63
N PHE A 414 -11.64 14.20 -9.11
CA PHE A 414 -11.36 15.41 -8.35
C PHE A 414 -12.65 16.13 -7.92
N LEU A 415 -13.59 16.28 -8.86
CA LEU A 415 -14.89 16.94 -8.65
C LEU A 415 -15.78 16.20 -7.65
N GLN A 416 -15.84 14.87 -7.72
CA GLN A 416 -16.70 14.05 -6.86
C GLN A 416 -16.14 13.89 -5.45
N SER A 417 -14.85 13.56 -5.33
CA SER A 417 -14.30 13.06 -4.07
C SER A 417 -13.62 14.13 -3.21
N ARG A 418 -12.98 15.15 -3.84
CA ARG A 418 -11.98 16.06 -3.22
C ARG A 418 -10.90 15.38 -2.35
N SER A 419 -10.79 14.06 -2.43
CA SER A 419 -9.98 13.18 -1.59
C SER A 419 -9.51 12.01 -2.44
N PHE A 420 -8.23 11.98 -2.78
CA PHE A 420 -7.64 10.92 -3.59
C PHE A 420 -7.20 9.74 -2.70
N PRO A 421 -7.46 8.48 -3.09
CA PRO A 421 -6.95 7.32 -2.38
C PRO A 421 -5.44 7.43 -2.23
N THR A 422 -4.91 7.08 -1.07
CA THR A 422 -3.47 7.15 -0.74
C THR A 422 -2.65 6.02 -1.41
N ASP A 423 -2.99 5.67 -2.64
CA ASP A 423 -2.13 4.86 -3.49
C ASP A 423 -0.81 5.58 -3.71
N ASN A 424 0.28 4.83 -3.82
CA ASN A 424 1.62 5.37 -4.02
C ASN A 424 1.83 5.99 -5.43
N SER A 425 0.75 6.31 -6.15
CA SER A 425 0.72 6.83 -7.53
C SER A 425 1.64 8.03 -7.72
N LEU A 426 1.50 9.07 -6.89
CA LEU A 426 2.33 10.28 -6.95
C LEU A 426 3.83 9.97 -6.82
N LYS A 427 4.20 9.07 -5.90
CA LYS A 427 5.60 8.62 -5.71
C LYS A 427 6.14 7.87 -6.93
N TYR A 428 5.33 7.03 -7.59
CA TYR A 428 5.74 6.33 -8.80
C TYR A 428 5.79 7.25 -10.03
N GLN A 429 4.84 8.17 -10.18
CA GLN A 429 4.84 9.16 -11.25
C GLN A 429 6.02 10.15 -11.14
N GLN A 430 6.38 10.57 -9.91
CA GLN A 430 7.59 11.37 -9.67
C GLN A 430 8.87 10.58 -9.98
N LYS A 431 8.94 9.29 -9.62
CA LYS A 431 10.05 8.41 -10.03
C LYS A 431 10.17 8.32 -11.55
N ASP A 432 9.05 8.14 -12.26
CA ASP A 432 9.03 8.04 -13.72
C ASP A 432 9.43 9.36 -14.40
N LEU A 433 8.98 10.52 -13.89
CA LEU A 433 9.41 11.84 -14.36
C LEU A 433 10.93 12.04 -14.18
N GLN A 434 11.48 11.66 -13.03
CA GLN A 434 12.91 11.71 -12.77
C GLN A 434 13.70 10.76 -13.68
N LEU A 435 13.19 9.56 -13.94
CA LEU A 435 13.80 8.60 -14.87
C LEU A 435 13.75 9.10 -16.33
N ALA A 436 12.64 9.71 -16.76
CA ALA A 436 12.51 10.31 -18.08
C ALA A 436 13.50 11.47 -18.29
N LEU A 437 13.65 12.34 -17.28
CA LEU A 437 14.66 13.41 -17.31
C LEU A 437 16.10 12.87 -17.39
N SER A 438 16.37 11.68 -16.83
CA SER A 438 17.69 11.03 -16.95
C SER A 438 17.93 10.29 -18.28
N LEU A 439 17.00 10.35 -19.24
CA LEU A 439 17.22 9.76 -20.58
C LEU A 439 18.11 10.62 -21.48
N ASP A 440 18.12 11.94 -21.29
CA ASP A 440 19.00 12.87 -22.01
C ASP A 440 20.33 13.02 -21.26
N THR A 441 21.16 11.97 -21.30
CA THR A 441 22.49 11.92 -20.66
C THR A 441 23.45 12.99 -21.18
N ASP A 442 23.21 13.47 -22.39
CA ASP A 442 24.11 14.34 -23.13
C ASP A 442 23.67 15.82 -23.06
N GLY A 443 22.51 16.11 -22.47
CA GLY A 443 21.91 17.45 -22.40
C GLY A 443 21.49 18.02 -23.77
N LYS A 444 21.26 17.17 -24.77
CA LYS A 444 21.01 17.54 -26.17
C LYS A 444 19.54 17.85 -26.47
N GLN A 445 18.61 17.45 -25.60
CA GLN A 445 17.17 17.58 -25.79
C GLN A 445 16.48 18.06 -24.49
N PRO A 446 16.61 19.34 -24.13
CA PRO A 446 16.15 19.87 -22.84
C PRO A 446 14.62 19.72 -22.65
N MET A 447 14.22 18.84 -21.73
CA MET A 447 12.82 18.53 -21.42
C MET A 447 12.19 19.53 -20.42
N LEU A 448 12.25 20.83 -20.72
CA LEU A 448 11.92 21.92 -19.78
C LEU A 448 10.55 21.76 -19.08
N ILE A 449 9.50 21.41 -19.82
CA ILE A 449 8.13 21.24 -19.28
C ILE A 449 8.07 20.02 -18.34
N THR A 450 8.82 18.96 -18.63
CA THR A 450 8.92 17.76 -17.77
C THR A 450 9.70 18.07 -16.48
N ALA A 451 10.71 18.95 -16.55
CA ALA A 451 11.44 19.41 -15.38
C ALA A 451 10.53 20.23 -14.44
N ALA A 452 9.76 21.18 -14.97
CA ALA A 452 8.77 21.93 -14.20
C ALA A 452 7.73 21.00 -13.54
N ALA A 453 7.17 20.05 -14.29
CA ALA A 453 6.26 19.03 -13.74
C ALA A 453 6.92 18.20 -12.63
N ASN A 454 8.18 17.77 -12.78
CA ASN A 454 8.88 17.02 -11.74
C ASN A 454 9.04 17.80 -10.42
N GLU A 455 9.27 19.13 -10.46
CA GLU A 455 9.31 19.95 -9.25
C GLU A 455 7.93 20.12 -8.60
N ILE A 456 6.86 20.25 -9.41
CA ILE A 456 5.47 20.26 -8.94
C ILE A 456 5.15 18.93 -8.21
N PHE A 457 5.48 17.78 -8.82
CA PHE A 457 5.31 16.46 -8.21
C PHE A 457 6.18 16.28 -6.95
N LYS A 458 7.43 16.77 -6.93
CA LYS A 458 8.29 16.77 -5.73
C LYS A 458 7.68 17.59 -4.58
N ARG A 459 7.12 18.78 -4.86
CA ARG A 459 6.48 19.63 -3.85
C ARG A 459 5.22 18.98 -3.28
N ALA A 460 4.38 18.39 -4.14
CA ALA A 460 3.20 17.64 -3.69
C ALA A 460 3.57 16.40 -2.83
N LYS A 461 4.64 15.69 -3.21
CA LYS A 461 5.24 14.59 -2.45
C LYS A 461 5.80 15.04 -1.09
N PHE A 462 6.46 16.19 -1.02
CA PHE A 462 7.03 16.76 0.22
C PHE A 462 5.94 17.14 1.22
N ASN A 463 4.82 17.68 0.74
CA ASN A 463 3.65 17.99 1.56
C ASN A 463 2.82 16.74 1.94
N ASN A 464 3.18 15.55 1.44
CA ASN A 464 2.51 14.26 1.67
C ASN A 464 1.07 14.16 1.11
N TYR A 465 0.78 14.84 -0.01
CA TYR A 465 -0.50 14.67 -0.71
C TYR A 465 -0.59 13.32 -1.44
N SER A 466 -1.82 12.84 -1.65
CA SER A 466 -2.12 11.66 -2.47
C SER A 466 -2.12 11.93 -3.98
N ASP A 467 -2.42 13.16 -4.43
CA ASP A 467 -2.37 13.57 -5.84
C ASP A 467 -1.92 15.04 -5.97
N VAL A 468 -1.52 15.45 -7.18
CA VAL A 468 -0.93 16.77 -7.47
C VAL A 468 -1.93 17.91 -7.32
N TYR A 469 -3.22 17.67 -7.63
CA TYR A 469 -4.30 18.65 -7.48
C TYR A 469 -4.38 19.25 -6.08
N ALA A 470 -4.06 18.47 -5.05
CA ALA A 470 -4.10 18.92 -3.66
C ALA A 470 -3.06 20.03 -3.35
N LEU A 471 -1.97 20.12 -4.12
CA LEU A 471 -0.99 21.20 -4.01
C LEU A 471 -1.59 22.57 -4.33
N TYR A 472 -2.56 22.60 -5.25
CA TYR A 472 -3.18 23.84 -5.71
C TYR A 472 -4.42 24.20 -4.87
N SER A 473 -5.02 23.24 -4.15
CA SER A 473 -6.20 23.48 -3.29
C SER A 473 -5.90 24.10 -1.91
N GLU A 474 -4.63 24.40 -1.58
CA GLU A 474 -4.26 25.12 -0.35
C GLU A 474 -4.24 26.66 -0.50
N HIS A 475 -4.50 27.20 -1.71
CA HIS A 475 -4.29 28.62 -2.05
C HIS A 475 -5.42 29.23 -2.88
#